data_AF-R2VK45-F1
#
_entry.id   AF-R2VK45-F1
#
_cell.length_a   1.000
_cell.length_b   1.000
_cell.length_c   1.000
_cell.angle_alpha   90.00
_cell.angle_beta   90.00
_cell.angle_gamma   90.00
#
_symmetry.space_group_name_H-M   'P 1'
#
loop_
_entity.id
_entity.type
_entity.pdbx_description
1 polymer ?
#
loop_
_entity_poly.entity_id
_entity_poly.type
_entity_poly.pdbx_seq_one_letter_code
_entity_poly.pdbx_strand_id
1 'polypeptide(L)'
;MKKNLLGTICLCAILGFLIHDTSYAKANTLEYVSEEKISAPTSTSNAQSSTTQTSEEHPETQTSSSEANIQVEDTLEPARQEKASVVTDSWGTTTWVFDPASGKLSFTTGGMLGETASSPWNRTDAKKIDPTQVKVIAFTQPIEAPVNSSFLFSKEQETNAAPVTLSNCSRFEGIENLSTSRVSSMKGMFYNMNNLEALDVSHFRTANVTNMNMLFRYCYKLKSMDLSNFVTTNVTNMAQMFDFNQSLETVTVSSFDTSKVSDMRWMFYKNFALTTLDISNFDMRQKPNMHRMFVEDGSLRTFILGPNFRVNGYTTDLPAITQSGYTGNWKKIDGQTVGTTSEFLNNYDGTNPGTYVWETSVDPLDPSDGNQRSLVLTAVPTAFDFQTELKPKSYRLSQNLTNQAVEIYNDRLARDWSVKASVLNNQLTLENALNEYLPISSFKINQVELTGTGNQGIIAQSVTDKTLSNNVGVMKQPISQASIDFQDENGRLKASNTLKATINYQLYNTPNAD
;
A
#
# COMPACT_ATOMS: atom_id res chain seq x y z
N MET A 1 11.94 -50.86 26.69
CA MET A 1 11.06 -50.05 27.58
C MET A 1 11.41 -48.58 27.40
N LYS A 2 10.39 -47.72 27.43
CA LYS A 2 10.39 -46.28 27.12
C LYS A 2 11.65 -45.53 27.58
N LYS A 3 12.24 -44.73 26.68
CA LYS A 3 12.95 -43.50 27.03
C LYS A 3 12.48 -42.38 26.10
N ASN A 4 11.75 -41.44 26.70
CA ASN A 4 11.60 -40.08 26.21
C ASN A 4 12.97 -39.40 26.28
N LEU A 5 13.29 -38.56 25.29
CA LEU A 5 14.16 -37.41 25.50
C LEU A 5 13.57 -36.22 24.73
N LEU A 6 13.12 -35.22 25.49
CA LEU A 6 12.84 -33.88 25.01
C LEU A 6 14.15 -33.24 24.53
N GLY A 7 14.05 -32.39 23.51
CA GLY A 7 15.15 -31.55 23.05
C GLY A 7 14.69 -30.41 22.15
N THR A 8 14.16 -29.37 22.79
CA THR A 8 14.29 -27.95 22.41
C THR A 8 13.55 -27.46 21.15
N ILE A 9 12.52 -26.68 21.45
CA ILE A 9 11.80 -25.77 20.56
C ILE A 9 12.79 -24.69 20.07
N CYS A 10 13.03 -24.63 18.76
CA CYS A 10 13.42 -23.40 18.08
C CYS A 10 12.23 -22.99 17.21
N LEU A 11 11.56 -21.92 17.63
CA LEU A 11 10.36 -21.39 17.01
C LEU A 11 10.74 -20.68 15.70
N CYS A 12 10.82 -21.42 14.60
CA CYS A 12 10.78 -20.87 13.25
C CYS A 12 9.51 -21.38 12.58
N ALA A 13 8.47 -20.54 12.57
CA ALA A 13 7.21 -20.83 11.91
C ALA A 13 7.41 -20.86 10.39
N ILE A 14 7.73 -22.04 9.86
CA ILE A 14 7.54 -22.38 8.45
C ILE A 14 6.07 -22.83 8.34
N LEU A 15 5.19 -21.90 7.95
CA LEU A 15 3.86 -22.26 7.47
C LEU A 15 4.01 -22.89 6.08
N GLY A 16 4.22 -24.19 6.06
CA GLY A 16 3.92 -25.02 4.90
C GLY A 16 2.41 -25.09 4.73
N PHE A 17 1.86 -24.35 3.77
CA PHE A 17 0.52 -24.60 3.30
C PHE A 17 0.57 -25.54 2.09
N LEU A 18 0.00 -26.73 2.30
CA LEU A 18 -0.35 -27.67 1.24
C LEU A 18 -1.23 -26.96 0.21
N ILE A 19 -0.77 -26.92 -1.04
CA ILE A 19 -1.61 -26.63 -2.19
C ILE A 19 -2.38 -27.91 -2.51
N HIS A 20 -3.68 -27.93 -2.22
CA HIS A 20 -4.59 -28.85 -2.90
C HIS A 20 -4.85 -28.28 -4.30
N ASP A 21 -4.06 -28.75 -5.25
CA ASP A 21 -4.29 -28.55 -6.68
C ASP A 21 -5.13 -29.71 -7.20
N THR A 22 -6.43 -29.48 -7.37
CA THR A 22 -7.27 -30.27 -8.27
C THR A 22 -8.29 -29.35 -8.94
N SER A 23 -7.99 -28.90 -10.15
CA SER A 23 -8.88 -29.07 -11.32
C SER A 23 -8.35 -28.34 -12.56
N TYR A 24 -7.56 -29.07 -13.33
CA TYR A 24 -7.49 -28.90 -14.78
C TYR A 24 -8.21 -30.09 -15.40
N ALA A 25 -9.45 -29.90 -15.88
CA ALA A 25 -9.97 -30.53 -17.12
C ALA A 25 -11.48 -30.25 -17.33
N LYS A 26 -11.77 -29.78 -18.55
CA LYS A 26 -13.03 -29.82 -19.31
C LYS A 26 -14.07 -28.71 -19.06
N ALA A 27 -14.12 -27.82 -20.04
CA ALA A 27 -15.33 -27.10 -20.42
C ALA A 27 -16.42 -28.08 -20.86
N ASN A 28 -17.63 -27.90 -20.35
CA ASN A 28 -18.87 -27.83 -21.12
C ASN A 28 -20.02 -27.37 -20.21
N THR A 29 -20.80 -26.42 -20.72
CA THR A 29 -22.19 -26.05 -20.40
C THR A 29 -22.89 -26.82 -19.28
N LEU A 30 -23.46 -26.11 -18.28
CA LEU A 30 -24.91 -26.10 -18.00
C LEU A 30 -25.26 -25.24 -16.76
N GLU A 31 -26.29 -24.42 -16.99
CA GLU A 31 -27.36 -23.87 -16.15
C GLU A 31 -27.31 -23.85 -14.60
N TYR A 32 -27.68 -22.67 -14.10
CA TYR A 32 -28.17 -22.32 -12.76
C TYR A 32 -29.31 -23.24 -12.26
N VAL A 33 -29.23 -23.70 -11.00
CA VAL A 33 -30.37 -23.91 -10.08
C VAL A 33 -29.94 -23.65 -8.62
N SER A 34 -30.89 -23.12 -7.85
CA SER A 34 -30.92 -22.52 -6.51
C SER A 34 -30.78 -23.45 -5.28
N GLU A 35 -30.39 -22.79 -4.16
CA GLU A 35 -30.72 -22.95 -2.72
C GLU A 35 -30.74 -24.34 -2.03
N GLU A 36 -30.06 -24.45 -0.87
CA GLU A 36 -30.73 -24.64 0.43
C GLU A 36 -29.82 -24.46 1.67
N LYS A 37 -30.42 -23.92 2.73
CA LYS A 37 -29.92 -23.70 4.11
C LYS A 37 -29.71 -25.01 4.86
N ILE A 38 -28.68 -25.11 5.74
CA ILE A 38 -28.78 -25.84 7.02
C ILE A 38 -28.00 -25.12 8.13
N SER A 39 -28.64 -25.09 9.31
CA SER A 39 -28.36 -24.42 10.58
C SER A 39 -27.34 -25.09 11.51
N ALA A 40 -26.85 -24.29 12.48
CA ALA A 40 -25.95 -24.62 13.59
C ALA A 40 -26.49 -25.63 14.62
N PRO A 41 -25.65 -26.00 15.61
CA PRO A 41 -26.09 -25.84 17.00
C PRO A 41 -25.05 -25.20 17.96
N THR A 42 -25.63 -24.51 18.95
CA THR A 42 -25.17 -23.98 20.25
C THR A 42 -24.53 -25.06 21.16
N SER A 43 -23.75 -24.79 22.23
CA SER A 43 -24.00 -23.91 23.39
C SER A 43 -22.78 -23.78 24.35
N THR A 44 -22.58 -22.57 24.92
CA THR A 44 -22.23 -22.11 26.31
C THR A 44 -21.54 -23.06 27.33
N SER A 45 -20.75 -22.67 28.34
CA SER A 45 -20.22 -21.40 28.91
C SER A 45 -19.38 -21.72 30.17
N ASN A 46 -18.42 -20.84 30.52
CA ASN A 46 -18.00 -20.43 31.89
C ASN A 46 -17.36 -21.47 32.84
N ALA A 47 -16.44 -21.18 33.76
CA ALA A 47 -15.84 -19.96 34.31
C ALA A 47 -14.45 -20.27 34.92
N GLN A 48 -13.67 -19.20 35.12
CA GLN A 48 -12.37 -19.12 35.78
C GLN A 48 -12.42 -19.29 37.31
N SER A 49 -11.21 -19.53 37.86
CA SER A 49 -10.63 -19.04 39.13
C SER A 49 -10.10 -20.20 39.99
N SER A 50 -8.96 -20.17 40.67
CA SER A 50 -7.87 -19.20 40.87
C SER A 50 -6.85 -19.86 41.83
N THR A 51 -5.55 -19.60 41.63
CA THR A 51 -4.48 -19.31 42.64
C THR A 51 -4.38 -20.18 43.92
N THR A 52 -3.24 -20.62 44.47
CA THR A 52 -1.87 -20.06 44.59
C THR A 52 -0.99 -21.05 45.38
N GLN A 53 0.32 -20.75 45.44
CA GLN A 53 1.34 -21.03 46.49
C GLN A 53 2.41 -22.12 46.27
N THR A 54 3.56 -21.64 45.75
CA THR A 54 4.94 -21.66 46.31
C THR A 54 5.35 -22.68 47.37
N SER A 55 6.49 -23.37 47.13
CA SER A 55 7.81 -23.21 47.81
C SER A 55 8.73 -24.37 47.37
N GLU A 56 9.83 -24.10 46.68
CA GLU A 56 11.23 -24.18 47.16
C GLU A 56 11.63 -25.50 47.86
N GLU A 57 12.56 -26.26 47.26
CA GLU A 57 13.84 -26.66 47.89
C GLU A 57 14.74 -27.46 46.91
N HIS A 58 16.02 -27.12 46.94
CA HIS A 58 17.17 -27.92 46.48
C HIS A 58 17.82 -28.51 47.75
N PRO A 59 18.45 -29.71 47.75
CA PRO A 59 19.89 -29.73 47.50
C PRO A 59 20.48 -30.99 46.81
N GLU A 60 21.68 -30.75 46.30
CA GLU A 60 22.78 -31.59 45.80
C GLU A 60 22.97 -33.00 46.38
N THR A 61 23.54 -33.91 45.57
CA THR A 61 24.81 -34.60 45.92
C THR A 61 25.46 -35.33 44.72
N GLN A 62 26.81 -35.23 44.68
CA GLN A 62 27.79 -35.97 43.86
C GLN A 62 27.74 -37.49 44.14
N THR A 63 28.23 -38.43 43.32
CA THR A 63 29.67 -38.77 43.16
C THR A 63 29.89 -39.87 42.09
N SER A 64 30.99 -39.73 41.34
CA SER A 64 32.06 -40.71 40.95
C SER A 64 31.71 -42.21 40.81
N SER A 65 32.06 -42.98 39.77
CA SER A 65 33.34 -43.35 39.11
C SER A 65 32.95 -44.39 38.00
N SER A 66 33.73 -44.87 37.02
CA SER A 66 35.16 -45.14 36.89
C SER A 66 35.55 -45.36 35.40
N GLU A 67 36.76 -44.90 35.06
CA GLU A 67 37.86 -45.47 34.25
C GLU A 67 37.66 -46.34 32.99
N ALA A 68 38.27 -45.89 31.87
CA ALA A 68 39.24 -46.61 31.01
C ALA A 68 39.50 -45.76 29.74
N ASN A 69 40.65 -45.67 29.08
CA ASN A 69 42.04 -46.11 29.23
C ASN A 69 42.80 -45.30 28.15
N ILE A 70 44.01 -44.81 28.44
CA ILE A 70 44.79 -43.92 27.55
C ILE A 70 45.65 -44.74 26.58
N GLN A 71 45.62 -44.40 25.29
CA GLN A 71 46.79 -44.50 24.41
C GLN A 71 46.97 -43.18 23.65
N VAL A 72 48.23 -42.74 23.60
CA VAL A 72 48.70 -41.44 23.12
C VAL A 72 49.16 -41.54 21.65
N GLU A 73 48.75 -40.52 20.90
CA GLU A 73 49.29 -39.93 19.66
C GLU A 73 49.84 -40.81 18.53
N ASP A 74 49.17 -40.70 17.38
CA ASP A 74 49.86 -40.34 16.14
C ASP A 74 49.10 -39.16 15.51
N THR A 75 49.78 -38.02 15.38
CA THR A 75 49.27 -36.78 14.79
C THR A 75 49.33 -36.87 13.26
N LEU A 76 48.19 -36.97 12.59
CA LEU A 76 48.06 -36.68 11.16
C LEU A 76 46.81 -35.83 10.88
N GLU A 77 47.09 -34.61 10.44
CA GLU A 77 46.29 -33.58 9.74
C GLU A 77 44.75 -33.52 9.93
N PRO A 78 44.17 -32.34 10.23
CA PRO A 78 42.74 -32.14 10.08
C PRO A 78 42.35 -32.31 8.61
N ALA A 79 41.34 -33.15 8.37
CA ALA A 79 40.75 -33.44 7.07
C ALA A 79 40.64 -32.17 6.21
N ARG A 80 41.45 -32.13 5.14
CA ARG A 80 41.34 -31.15 4.06
C ARG A 80 39.90 -31.19 3.55
N GLN A 81 39.11 -30.15 3.82
CA GLN A 81 37.86 -29.94 3.10
C GLN A 81 38.22 -29.87 1.62
N GLU A 82 37.87 -30.92 0.86
CA GLU A 82 37.98 -30.90 -0.59
C GLU A 82 37.15 -29.72 -1.09
N LYS A 83 37.83 -28.68 -1.56
CA LYS A 83 37.17 -27.55 -2.21
C LYS A 83 36.37 -28.12 -3.38
N ALA A 84 35.04 -28.02 -3.32
CA ALA A 84 34.15 -28.53 -4.35
C ALA A 84 34.66 -28.06 -5.73
N SER A 85 34.99 -29.01 -6.59
CA SER A 85 35.57 -28.74 -7.89
C SER A 85 34.54 -28.07 -8.79
N VAL A 86 35.01 -27.10 -9.56
CA VAL A 86 34.19 -26.39 -10.54
C VAL A 86 33.71 -27.38 -11.61
N VAL A 87 32.42 -27.32 -11.96
CA VAL A 87 31.82 -28.15 -13.02
C VAL A 87 31.78 -27.34 -14.31
N THR A 88 32.16 -27.93 -15.44
CA THR A 88 32.12 -27.24 -16.74
C THR A 88 31.63 -28.15 -17.86
N ASP A 89 30.81 -27.58 -18.74
CA ASP A 89 30.41 -28.20 -19.99
C ASP A 89 29.89 -27.13 -20.97
N SER A 90 29.27 -27.54 -22.06
CA SER A 90 28.52 -26.67 -22.96
C SER A 90 27.01 -26.84 -22.81
N TRP A 91 26.28 -25.80 -23.21
CA TRP A 91 24.83 -25.85 -23.44
C TRP A 91 24.54 -25.14 -24.76
N GLY A 92 24.19 -25.92 -25.79
CA GLY A 92 24.25 -25.43 -27.16
C GLY A 92 25.70 -25.23 -27.59
N THR A 93 26.04 -24.02 -28.04
CA THR A 93 27.40 -23.67 -28.51
C THR A 93 28.18 -22.81 -27.52
N THR A 94 27.59 -22.47 -26.38
CA THR A 94 28.28 -21.76 -25.29
C THR A 94 28.82 -22.73 -24.25
N THR A 95 30.01 -22.44 -23.74
CA THR A 95 30.57 -23.08 -22.55
C THR A 95 30.03 -22.40 -21.28
N TRP A 96 29.76 -23.20 -20.26
CA TRP A 96 29.40 -22.75 -18.92
C TRP A 96 30.34 -23.35 -17.87
N VAL A 97 30.44 -22.63 -16.76
CA VAL A 97 31.28 -22.95 -15.60
C VAL A 97 30.45 -22.72 -14.35
N PHE A 98 30.28 -23.74 -13.52
CA PHE A 98 29.56 -23.68 -12.25
C PHE A 98 30.52 -23.86 -11.08
N ASP A 99 30.57 -22.86 -10.21
CA ASP A 99 31.30 -22.90 -8.95
C ASP A 99 30.32 -23.25 -7.80
N PRO A 100 30.37 -24.47 -7.24
CA PRO A 100 29.46 -24.87 -6.17
C PRO A 100 29.66 -24.08 -4.87
N ALA A 101 30.86 -23.52 -4.64
CA ALA A 101 31.14 -22.77 -3.41
C ALA A 101 30.39 -21.43 -3.38
N SER A 102 30.34 -20.73 -4.53
CA SER A 102 29.59 -19.48 -4.67
C SER A 102 28.15 -19.69 -5.15
N GLY A 103 27.85 -20.83 -5.79
CA GLY A 103 26.59 -21.06 -6.49
C GLY A 103 26.47 -20.28 -7.80
N LYS A 104 27.59 -19.81 -8.37
CA LYS A 104 27.61 -19.00 -9.59
C LYS A 104 27.74 -19.89 -10.82
N LEU A 105 26.77 -19.79 -11.74
CA LEU A 105 26.84 -20.35 -13.09
C LEU A 105 27.22 -19.25 -14.08
N SER A 106 28.37 -19.39 -14.73
CA SER A 106 28.89 -18.41 -15.70
C SER A 106 28.95 -19.00 -17.09
N PHE A 107 28.34 -18.33 -18.08
CA PHE A 107 28.55 -18.61 -19.49
C PHE A 107 29.76 -17.82 -19.98
N THR A 108 30.82 -18.55 -20.35
CA THR A 108 32.18 -18.02 -20.55
C THR A 108 32.57 -17.80 -22.00
N THR A 109 31.79 -18.33 -22.94
CA THR A 109 31.98 -18.10 -24.38
C THR A 109 30.71 -17.53 -24.98
N GLY A 110 30.83 -16.82 -26.11
CA GLY A 110 29.67 -16.46 -26.89
C GLY A 110 29.05 -17.67 -27.60
N GLY A 111 27.91 -17.45 -28.25
CA GLY A 111 27.22 -18.48 -29.04
C GLY A 111 25.72 -18.50 -28.77
N MET A 112 25.07 -19.61 -29.08
CA MET A 112 23.65 -19.85 -28.86
C MET A 112 23.43 -20.89 -27.77
N LEU A 113 22.51 -20.62 -26.83
CA LEU A 113 22.08 -21.61 -25.82
C LEU A 113 21.36 -22.78 -26.50
N GLY A 114 21.45 -23.95 -25.88
CA GLY A 114 20.75 -25.15 -26.35
C GLY A 114 19.29 -25.19 -25.93
N GLU A 115 18.60 -26.29 -26.25
CA GLU A 115 17.23 -26.52 -25.81
C GLU A 115 17.15 -26.76 -24.29
N THR A 116 15.99 -26.47 -23.69
CA THR A 116 15.72 -26.57 -22.24
C THR A 116 16.08 -27.93 -21.64
N ALA A 117 15.83 -29.03 -22.36
CA ALA A 117 16.13 -30.39 -21.90
C ALA A 117 17.64 -30.65 -21.71
N SER A 118 18.49 -29.91 -22.42
CA SER A 118 19.96 -30.02 -22.37
C SER A 118 20.63 -28.98 -21.46
N SER A 119 19.82 -28.14 -20.79
CA SER A 119 20.34 -27.13 -19.86
C SER A 119 21.13 -27.76 -18.71
N PRO A 120 22.02 -26.99 -18.05
CA PRO A 120 22.88 -27.52 -16.98
C PRO A 120 22.12 -28.21 -15.83
N TRP A 121 20.86 -27.84 -15.58
CA TRP A 121 20.01 -28.40 -14.52
C TRP A 121 18.97 -29.42 -14.98
N ASN A 122 18.68 -29.54 -16.29
CA ASN A 122 17.71 -30.51 -16.81
C ASN A 122 18.33 -31.75 -17.43
N ARG A 123 19.64 -31.71 -17.76
CA ARG A 123 20.39 -32.87 -18.24
C ARG A 123 20.38 -34.03 -17.23
N THR A 124 20.64 -35.24 -17.73
CA THR A 124 20.54 -36.50 -16.95
C THR A 124 21.88 -37.18 -16.69
N ASP A 125 22.98 -36.65 -17.24
CA ASP A 125 24.32 -37.18 -17.03
C ASP A 125 24.98 -36.67 -15.74
N ALA A 126 26.20 -37.14 -15.47
CA ALA A 126 26.96 -36.82 -14.26
C ALA A 126 27.34 -35.33 -14.10
N LYS A 127 27.13 -34.50 -15.13
CA LYS A 127 27.41 -33.05 -15.09
C LYS A 127 26.18 -32.21 -14.78
N LYS A 128 25.04 -32.84 -14.50
CA LYS A 128 23.84 -32.16 -14.02
C LYS A 128 24.15 -31.36 -12.76
N ILE A 129 23.84 -30.07 -12.78
CA ILE A 129 23.89 -29.20 -11.61
C ILE A 129 22.56 -29.32 -10.86
N ASP A 130 22.62 -29.36 -9.53
CA ASP A 130 21.44 -29.17 -8.69
C ASP A 130 20.92 -27.73 -8.89
N PRO A 131 19.71 -27.53 -9.46
CA PRO A 131 19.16 -26.21 -9.71
C PRO A 131 19.05 -25.34 -8.45
N THR A 132 18.92 -25.94 -7.26
CA THR A 132 18.82 -25.22 -5.99
C THR A 132 20.16 -24.64 -5.54
N GLN A 133 21.28 -25.11 -6.10
CA GLN A 133 22.60 -24.55 -5.81
C GLN A 133 22.93 -23.33 -6.66
N VAL A 134 22.18 -23.07 -7.74
CA VAL A 134 22.38 -21.90 -8.59
C VAL A 134 21.81 -20.66 -7.90
N LYS A 135 22.69 -19.75 -7.49
CA LYS A 135 22.37 -18.48 -6.84
C LYS A 135 22.49 -17.28 -7.78
N VAL A 136 23.37 -17.38 -8.78
CA VAL A 136 23.67 -16.30 -9.74
C VAL A 136 23.93 -16.92 -11.10
N ILE A 137 23.36 -16.31 -12.15
CA ILE A 137 23.67 -16.64 -13.54
C ILE A 137 24.39 -15.45 -14.17
N ALA A 138 25.56 -15.69 -14.77
CA ALA A 138 26.37 -14.66 -15.38
C ALA A 138 26.59 -14.92 -16.88
N PHE A 139 26.29 -13.94 -17.72
CA PHE A 139 26.61 -13.95 -19.15
C PHE A 139 27.80 -13.02 -19.39
N THR A 140 28.98 -13.60 -19.61
CA THR A 140 30.23 -12.82 -19.76
C THR A 140 30.54 -12.46 -21.21
N GLN A 141 29.77 -13.00 -22.16
CA GLN A 141 29.92 -12.81 -23.60
C GLN A 141 28.53 -12.75 -24.26
N PRO A 142 28.39 -12.15 -25.46
CA PRO A 142 27.14 -12.13 -26.21
C PRO A 142 26.62 -13.54 -26.51
N ILE A 143 25.37 -13.80 -26.13
CA ILE A 143 24.72 -15.10 -26.24
C ILE A 143 23.34 -14.95 -26.88
N GLU A 144 23.02 -15.82 -27.83
CA GLU A 144 21.69 -15.93 -28.44
C GLU A 144 20.82 -16.93 -27.67
N ALA A 145 19.60 -16.52 -27.30
CA ALA A 145 18.58 -17.44 -26.83
C ALA A 145 18.00 -18.26 -28.01
N PRO A 146 17.66 -19.54 -27.81
CA PRO A 146 17.07 -20.38 -28.86
C PRO A 146 15.70 -19.86 -29.30
N VAL A 147 15.32 -20.13 -30.55
CA VAL A 147 14.01 -19.71 -31.12
C VAL A 147 12.85 -20.11 -30.20
N ASN A 148 12.85 -21.34 -29.70
CA ASN A 148 11.97 -21.77 -28.63
C ASN A 148 12.69 -21.64 -27.29
N SER A 149 12.45 -20.55 -26.56
CA SER A 149 12.99 -20.30 -25.22
C SER A 149 11.99 -20.66 -24.12
N SER A 150 11.08 -21.60 -24.39
CA SER A 150 10.12 -22.04 -23.38
C SER A 150 10.84 -22.71 -22.22
N PHE A 151 10.58 -22.23 -21.00
CA PHE A 151 11.20 -22.68 -19.75
C PHE A 151 12.73 -22.60 -19.76
N LEU A 152 13.31 -21.62 -20.48
CA LEU A 152 14.76 -21.53 -20.68
C LEU A 152 15.56 -21.55 -19.37
N PHE A 153 15.09 -20.87 -18.32
CA PHE A 153 15.71 -20.85 -16.98
C PHE A 153 14.90 -21.65 -15.95
N SER A 154 14.23 -22.71 -16.40
CA SER A 154 13.36 -23.53 -15.57
C SER A 154 13.23 -24.94 -16.15
N LYS A 155 12.17 -25.66 -15.76
CA LYS A 155 11.72 -26.89 -16.41
C LYS A 155 10.21 -26.86 -16.59
N GLU A 156 9.76 -27.31 -17.76
CA GLU A 156 8.34 -27.51 -18.04
C GLU A 156 7.73 -28.52 -17.04
N GLN A 157 6.58 -28.17 -16.46
CA GLN A 157 5.86 -29.06 -15.56
C GLN A 157 5.07 -30.09 -16.40
N GLU A 158 5.67 -31.25 -16.66
CA GLU A 158 5.02 -32.33 -17.42
C GLU A 158 4.24 -33.32 -16.53
N THR A 159 4.42 -33.31 -15.21
CA THR A 159 3.83 -34.29 -14.27
C THR A 159 3.59 -33.69 -12.87
N ASN A 160 2.91 -34.44 -12.00
CA ASN A 160 2.74 -34.15 -10.55
C ASN A 160 4.06 -34.13 -9.75
N ALA A 161 5.23 -34.23 -10.39
CA ALA A 161 6.53 -34.10 -9.73
C ALA A 161 6.83 -32.64 -9.36
N ALA A 162 7.56 -32.43 -8.27
CA ALA A 162 8.02 -31.09 -7.88
C ALA A 162 8.85 -30.46 -9.03
N PRO A 163 8.59 -29.20 -9.40
CA PRO A 163 9.23 -28.59 -10.56
C PRO A 163 10.73 -28.39 -10.31
N VAL A 164 11.56 -28.77 -11.29
CA VAL A 164 12.99 -28.42 -11.32
C VAL A 164 13.10 -26.93 -11.64
N THR A 165 13.52 -26.13 -10.67
CA THR A 165 13.45 -24.67 -10.76
C THR A 165 14.68 -24.02 -10.14
N LEU A 166 15.12 -22.91 -10.72
CA LEU A 166 16.25 -22.11 -10.22
C LEU A 166 15.79 -21.21 -9.07
N SER A 167 15.12 -21.79 -8.07
CA SER A 167 14.40 -21.08 -7.01
C SER A 167 15.31 -20.27 -6.09
N ASN A 168 16.60 -20.60 -6.02
CA ASN A 168 17.61 -19.86 -5.25
C ASN A 168 18.38 -18.82 -6.07
N CYS A 169 18.16 -18.74 -7.39
CA CYS A 169 18.80 -17.75 -8.23
C CYS A 169 18.22 -16.37 -7.93
N SER A 170 19.05 -15.46 -7.42
CA SER A 170 18.59 -14.14 -6.96
C SER A 170 18.86 -13.00 -7.92
N ARG A 171 19.78 -13.19 -8.88
CA ARG A 171 20.11 -12.18 -9.90
C ARG A 171 20.78 -12.77 -11.13
N PHE A 172 20.76 -11.99 -12.21
CA PHE A 172 21.58 -12.17 -13.38
C PHE A 172 22.70 -11.12 -13.42
N GLU A 173 23.88 -11.50 -13.88
CA GLU A 173 24.99 -10.59 -14.18
C GLU A 173 25.23 -10.58 -15.70
N GLY A 174 25.23 -9.41 -16.33
CA GLY A 174 25.40 -9.30 -17.78
C GLY A 174 24.18 -9.74 -18.60
N ILE A 175 22.96 -9.61 -18.07
CA ILE A 175 21.73 -10.05 -18.75
C ILE A 175 21.52 -9.37 -20.12
N GLU A 176 22.06 -8.16 -20.31
CA GLU A 176 22.11 -7.43 -21.58
C GLU A 176 22.86 -8.19 -22.69
N ASN A 177 23.71 -9.16 -22.35
CA ASN A 177 24.38 -10.02 -23.30
C ASN A 177 23.49 -11.14 -23.84
N LEU A 178 22.30 -11.37 -23.28
CA LEU A 178 21.35 -12.36 -23.76
C LEU A 178 20.43 -11.76 -24.84
N SER A 179 20.75 -12.05 -26.11
CA SER A 179 19.94 -11.64 -27.26
C SER A 179 18.70 -12.52 -27.40
N THR A 180 17.53 -11.88 -27.40
CA THR A 180 16.21 -12.52 -27.62
C THR A 180 15.62 -12.28 -29.02
N SER A 181 16.40 -11.69 -29.94
CA SER A 181 15.94 -11.24 -31.27
C SER A 181 15.27 -12.31 -32.14
N ARG A 182 15.59 -13.59 -31.94
CA ARG A 182 15.07 -14.73 -32.71
C ARG A 182 14.01 -15.54 -31.96
N VAL A 183 13.70 -15.16 -30.73
CA VAL A 183 12.79 -15.92 -29.86
C VAL A 183 11.36 -15.77 -30.37
N SER A 184 10.67 -16.90 -30.59
CA SER A 184 9.25 -16.97 -30.93
C SER A 184 8.37 -17.38 -29.75
N SER A 185 8.93 -18.10 -28.76
CA SER A 185 8.22 -18.45 -27.52
C SER A 185 9.07 -18.12 -26.30
N MET A 186 8.49 -17.36 -25.37
CA MET A 186 9.03 -17.07 -24.05
C MET A 186 8.22 -17.76 -22.94
N LYS A 187 7.44 -18.79 -23.27
CA LYS A 187 6.59 -19.51 -22.30
C LYS A 187 7.40 -19.92 -21.07
N GLY A 188 7.09 -19.43 -19.89
CA GLY A 188 7.74 -19.86 -18.65
C GLY A 188 9.24 -19.59 -18.57
N MET A 189 9.80 -18.67 -19.38
CA MET A 189 11.25 -18.46 -19.48
C MET A 189 11.92 -18.22 -18.11
N PHE A 190 11.25 -17.50 -17.20
CA PHE A 190 11.69 -17.25 -15.82
C PHE A 190 10.74 -17.90 -14.78
N TYR A 191 10.08 -19.00 -15.13
CA TYR A 191 9.12 -19.68 -14.26
C TYR A 191 9.74 -20.14 -12.93
N ASN A 192 9.12 -19.75 -11.82
CA ASN A 192 9.45 -20.14 -10.44
C ASN A 192 10.90 -19.80 -10.02
N MET A 193 11.39 -18.64 -10.46
CA MET A 193 12.61 -18.02 -9.94
C MET A 193 12.32 -17.27 -8.64
N ASN A 194 11.97 -18.02 -7.59
CA ASN A 194 11.38 -17.51 -6.35
C ASN A 194 12.18 -16.41 -5.65
N ASN A 195 13.51 -16.48 -5.72
CA ASN A 195 14.41 -15.54 -5.06
C ASN A 195 14.87 -14.37 -5.95
N LEU A 196 14.39 -14.28 -7.20
CA LEU A 196 14.75 -13.19 -8.10
C LEU A 196 14.11 -11.88 -7.63
N GLU A 197 14.93 -10.92 -7.21
CA GLU A 197 14.45 -9.64 -6.64
C GLU A 197 14.27 -8.55 -7.72
N ALA A 198 15.11 -8.58 -8.74
CA ALA A 198 15.11 -7.64 -9.86
C ALA A 198 15.58 -8.33 -11.14
N LEU A 199 15.05 -7.88 -12.28
CA LEU A 199 15.44 -8.35 -13.60
C LEU A 199 15.32 -7.19 -14.59
N ASP A 200 16.46 -6.79 -15.18
CA ASP A 200 16.46 -5.81 -16.26
C ASP A 200 16.20 -6.54 -17.59
N VAL A 201 15.07 -6.23 -18.23
CA VAL A 201 14.68 -6.75 -19.55
C VAL A 201 14.63 -5.68 -20.63
N SER A 202 15.17 -4.49 -20.38
CA SER A 202 15.13 -3.34 -21.29
C SER A 202 15.78 -3.63 -22.65
N HIS A 203 16.73 -4.57 -22.70
CA HIS A 203 17.42 -5.00 -23.92
C HIS A 203 16.69 -6.10 -24.71
N PHE A 204 15.59 -6.65 -24.20
CA PHE A 204 14.89 -7.76 -24.84
C PHE A 204 14.18 -7.30 -26.11
N ARG A 205 14.25 -8.12 -27.16
CA ARG A 205 13.56 -7.90 -28.44
C ARG A 205 12.45 -8.93 -28.60
N THR A 206 11.21 -8.48 -28.44
CA THR A 206 10.04 -9.39 -28.39
C THR A 206 9.17 -9.36 -29.64
N ALA A 207 9.55 -8.63 -30.70
CA ALA A 207 8.72 -8.46 -31.90
C ALA A 207 8.31 -9.77 -32.60
N ASN A 208 9.10 -10.83 -32.45
CA ASN A 208 8.85 -12.16 -33.02
C ASN A 208 8.10 -13.11 -32.06
N VAL A 209 7.90 -12.70 -30.81
CA VAL A 209 7.31 -13.56 -29.76
C VAL A 209 5.81 -13.67 -29.97
N THR A 210 5.30 -14.89 -29.96
CA THR A 210 3.87 -15.19 -30.07
C THR A 210 3.28 -15.74 -28.76
N ASN A 211 4.13 -16.24 -27.85
CA ASN A 211 3.72 -16.85 -26.59
C ASN A 211 4.53 -16.33 -25.40
N MET A 212 3.84 -15.70 -24.43
CA MET A 212 4.39 -15.19 -23.17
C MET A 212 3.73 -15.86 -21.94
N ASN A 213 3.05 -17.00 -22.14
CA ASN A 213 2.40 -17.75 -21.07
C ASN A 213 3.39 -18.04 -19.92
N MET A 214 3.00 -17.79 -18.67
CA MET A 214 3.82 -18.05 -17.48
C MET A 214 5.20 -17.35 -17.41
N LEU A 215 5.47 -16.33 -18.25
CA LEU A 215 6.83 -15.76 -18.39
C LEU A 215 7.50 -15.42 -17.06
N PHE A 216 6.77 -14.79 -16.13
CA PHE A 216 7.25 -14.43 -14.79
C PHE A 216 6.43 -15.09 -13.67
N ARG A 217 5.80 -16.23 -13.92
CA ARG A 217 4.96 -16.91 -12.91
C ARG A 217 5.81 -17.42 -11.73
N TYR A 218 5.31 -17.25 -10.51
CA TYR A 218 5.97 -17.62 -9.24
C TYR A 218 7.31 -16.92 -8.97
N CYS A 219 7.53 -15.71 -9.51
CA CYS A 219 8.68 -14.87 -9.14
C CYS A 219 8.37 -14.11 -7.84
N TYR A 220 8.22 -14.82 -6.72
CA TYR A 220 7.66 -14.30 -5.48
C TYR A 220 8.32 -13.04 -4.91
N LYS A 221 9.64 -12.86 -5.12
CA LYS A 221 10.41 -11.71 -4.60
C LYS A 221 10.59 -10.56 -5.58
N LEU A 222 10.10 -10.69 -6.81
CA LEU A 222 10.22 -9.65 -7.82
C LEU A 222 9.38 -8.43 -7.41
N LYS A 223 10.02 -7.28 -7.23
CA LYS A 223 9.35 -6.08 -6.68
C LYS A 223 8.77 -5.16 -7.74
N SER A 224 9.44 -5.03 -8.87
CA SER A 224 9.01 -4.18 -9.97
C SER A 224 9.42 -4.79 -11.31
N MET A 225 8.63 -4.51 -12.34
CA MET A 225 8.94 -4.91 -13.71
C MET A 225 8.61 -3.78 -14.68
N ASP A 226 9.62 -3.30 -15.39
CA ASP A 226 9.45 -2.40 -16.53
C ASP A 226 9.50 -3.19 -17.83
N LEU A 227 8.37 -3.27 -18.54
CA LEU A 227 8.25 -3.95 -19.84
C LEU A 227 7.93 -2.96 -20.97
N SER A 228 8.19 -1.67 -20.76
CA SER A 228 7.88 -0.61 -21.74
C SER A 228 8.55 -0.83 -23.11
N ASN A 229 9.64 -1.62 -23.19
CA ASN A 229 10.32 -1.98 -24.43
C ASN A 229 9.68 -3.17 -25.18
N PHE A 230 8.70 -3.86 -24.58
CA PHE A 230 8.11 -5.06 -25.19
C PHE A 230 7.20 -4.69 -26.36
N VAL A 231 7.44 -5.30 -27.51
CA VAL A 231 6.54 -5.31 -28.67
C VAL A 231 5.72 -6.60 -28.62
N THR A 232 4.40 -6.49 -28.40
CA THR A 232 3.50 -7.65 -28.25
C THR A 232 2.49 -7.82 -29.38
N THR A 233 2.67 -7.12 -30.50
CA THR A 233 1.74 -7.10 -31.66
C THR A 233 1.50 -8.46 -32.32
N ASN A 234 2.29 -9.48 -31.97
CA ASN A 234 2.17 -10.86 -32.46
C ASN A 234 1.83 -11.88 -31.35
N VAL A 235 1.74 -11.43 -30.10
CA VAL A 235 1.47 -12.31 -28.96
C VAL A 235 0.00 -12.71 -28.97
N THR A 236 -0.25 -14.02 -28.87
CA THR A 236 -1.61 -14.59 -28.80
C THR A 236 -1.93 -15.17 -27.42
N ASN A 237 -0.91 -15.42 -26.59
CA ASN A 237 -1.08 -16.01 -25.26
C ASN A 237 -0.24 -15.27 -24.20
N MET A 238 -0.92 -14.68 -23.21
CA MET A 238 -0.35 -14.03 -22.03
C MET A 238 -0.87 -14.64 -20.72
N ALA A 239 -1.49 -15.82 -20.78
CA ALA A 239 -2.04 -16.47 -19.60
C ALA A 239 -0.97 -16.67 -18.54
N GLN A 240 -1.31 -16.37 -17.28
CA GLN A 240 -0.45 -16.55 -16.12
C GLN A 240 0.88 -15.77 -16.14
N MET A 241 1.01 -14.72 -16.95
CA MET A 241 2.29 -14.03 -17.14
C MET A 241 2.91 -13.50 -15.84
N PHE A 242 2.10 -12.97 -14.91
CA PHE A 242 2.51 -12.48 -13.59
C PHE A 242 1.83 -13.24 -12.44
N ASP A 243 1.42 -14.48 -12.69
CA ASP A 243 0.70 -15.33 -11.73
C ASP A 243 1.57 -15.60 -10.47
N PHE A 244 1.01 -15.31 -9.28
CA PHE A 244 1.65 -15.46 -7.96
C PHE A 244 2.92 -14.60 -7.71
N ASN A 245 3.04 -13.40 -8.27
CA ASN A 245 4.15 -12.50 -7.93
C ASN A 245 3.83 -11.67 -6.67
N GLN A 246 3.88 -12.32 -5.51
CA GLN A 246 3.37 -11.79 -4.24
C GLN A 246 4.03 -10.49 -3.77
N SER A 247 5.28 -10.22 -4.15
CA SER A 247 6.01 -8.99 -3.80
C SER A 247 6.00 -7.93 -4.91
N LEU A 248 5.30 -8.15 -6.03
CA LEU A 248 5.28 -7.22 -7.16
C LEU A 248 4.44 -5.99 -6.81
N GLU A 249 5.10 -4.87 -6.56
CA GLU A 249 4.47 -3.60 -6.20
C GLU A 249 4.04 -2.79 -7.42
N THR A 250 4.83 -2.88 -8.51
CA THR A 250 4.61 -2.13 -9.75
C THR A 250 4.94 -2.97 -10.99
N VAL A 251 4.16 -2.79 -12.05
CA VAL A 251 4.42 -3.40 -13.34
C VAL A 251 4.02 -2.44 -14.46
N THR A 252 4.93 -2.18 -15.39
CA THR A 252 4.71 -1.28 -16.53
C THR A 252 4.45 -2.09 -17.78
N VAL A 253 3.19 -2.08 -18.25
CA VAL A 253 2.72 -2.79 -19.45
C VAL A 253 2.12 -1.85 -20.51
N SER A 254 2.45 -0.56 -20.44
CA SER A 254 1.87 0.48 -21.30
C SER A 254 2.13 0.30 -22.80
N SER A 255 3.16 -0.46 -23.17
CA SER A 255 3.53 -0.80 -24.55
C SER A 255 2.76 -1.99 -25.12
N PHE A 256 2.00 -2.73 -24.31
CA PHE A 256 1.37 -3.97 -24.75
C PHE A 256 0.25 -3.68 -25.75
N ASP A 257 0.37 -4.24 -26.94
CA ASP A 257 -0.75 -4.47 -27.85
C ASP A 257 -1.35 -5.84 -27.56
N THR A 258 -2.59 -5.85 -27.06
CA THR A 258 -3.32 -7.09 -26.75
C THR A 258 -4.37 -7.46 -27.80
N SER A 259 -4.44 -6.75 -28.93
CA SER A 259 -5.49 -6.91 -29.94
C SER A 259 -5.56 -8.30 -30.59
N LYS A 260 -4.49 -9.09 -30.51
CA LYS A 260 -4.42 -10.49 -30.99
C LYS A 260 -4.42 -11.54 -29.89
N VAL A 261 -4.43 -11.14 -28.62
CA VAL A 261 -4.35 -12.07 -27.50
C VAL A 261 -5.69 -12.78 -27.36
N SER A 262 -5.67 -14.12 -27.29
CA SER A 262 -6.84 -14.95 -27.08
C SER A 262 -6.94 -15.52 -25.65
N ASP A 263 -5.84 -15.55 -24.90
CA ASP A 263 -5.80 -16.09 -23.54
C ASP A 263 -4.95 -15.21 -22.60
N MET A 264 -5.59 -14.72 -21.53
CA MET A 264 -5.02 -13.93 -20.43
C MET A 264 -5.49 -14.42 -19.06
N ARG A 265 -5.99 -15.66 -18.97
CA ARG A 265 -6.45 -16.21 -17.70
C ARG A 265 -5.34 -16.14 -16.66
N TRP A 266 -5.72 -15.79 -15.43
CA TRP A 266 -4.81 -15.67 -14.28
C TRP A 266 -3.61 -14.74 -14.48
N MET A 267 -3.63 -13.81 -15.45
CA MET A 267 -2.45 -13.00 -15.79
C MET A 267 -1.88 -12.23 -14.59
N PHE A 268 -2.74 -11.71 -13.71
CA PHE A 268 -2.37 -11.01 -12.49
C PHE A 268 -2.83 -11.74 -11.23
N TYR A 269 -3.15 -13.04 -11.28
CA TYR A 269 -3.63 -13.80 -10.12
C TYR A 269 -2.68 -13.74 -8.91
N LYS A 270 -3.19 -13.41 -7.71
CA LYS A 270 -2.44 -13.37 -6.44
C LYS A 270 -1.21 -12.44 -6.42
N ASN A 271 -1.32 -11.24 -6.98
CA ASN A 271 -0.34 -10.18 -6.86
C ASN A 271 -0.61 -9.32 -5.62
N PHE A 272 -0.36 -9.87 -4.43
CA PHE A 272 -0.76 -9.26 -3.15
C PHE A 272 -0.15 -7.88 -2.84
N ALA A 273 0.98 -7.52 -3.46
CA ALA A 273 1.63 -6.23 -3.26
C ALA A 273 1.28 -5.19 -4.35
N LEU A 274 0.61 -5.59 -5.44
CA LEU A 274 0.37 -4.71 -6.58
C LEU A 274 -0.68 -3.66 -6.21
N THR A 275 -0.29 -2.39 -6.22
CA THR A 275 -1.16 -1.28 -5.78
C THR A 275 -1.72 -0.45 -6.93
N THR A 276 -1.01 -0.40 -8.06
CA THR A 276 -1.39 0.37 -9.24
C THR A 276 -1.23 -0.50 -10.47
N LEU A 277 -2.26 -0.52 -11.32
CA LEU A 277 -2.19 -1.19 -12.62
C LEU A 277 -2.75 -0.27 -13.71
N ASP A 278 -1.89 0.07 -14.67
CA ASP A 278 -2.29 0.73 -15.90
C ASP A 278 -2.42 -0.30 -17.02
N ILE A 279 -3.66 -0.52 -17.46
CA ILE A 279 -4.00 -1.37 -18.59
C ILE A 279 -4.87 -0.59 -19.58
N SER A 280 -4.71 0.73 -19.64
CA SER A 280 -5.48 1.58 -20.54
C SER A 280 -5.25 1.27 -22.02
N ASN A 281 -4.12 0.69 -22.35
CA ASN A 281 -3.76 0.20 -23.67
C ASN A 281 -4.35 -1.18 -24.02
N PHE A 282 -4.90 -1.92 -23.04
CA PHE A 282 -5.41 -3.27 -23.32
C PHE A 282 -6.68 -3.22 -24.17
N ASP A 283 -6.66 -3.94 -25.28
CA ASP A 283 -7.78 -4.18 -26.18
C ASP A 283 -8.43 -5.53 -25.91
N MET A 284 -9.64 -5.50 -25.34
CA MET A 284 -10.44 -6.68 -25.01
C MET A 284 -11.59 -6.90 -25.99
N ARG A 285 -11.68 -6.14 -27.10
CA ARG A 285 -12.81 -6.23 -28.03
C ARG A 285 -12.92 -7.59 -28.72
N GLN A 286 -11.80 -8.32 -28.81
CA GLN A 286 -11.75 -9.69 -29.34
C GLN A 286 -12.18 -10.77 -28.33
N LYS A 287 -12.62 -10.39 -27.12
CA LYS A 287 -13.11 -11.31 -26.08
C LYS A 287 -12.09 -12.40 -25.67
N PRO A 288 -10.86 -12.03 -25.29
CA PRO A 288 -9.91 -13.02 -24.76
C PRO A 288 -10.48 -13.75 -23.55
N ASN A 289 -10.00 -14.97 -23.31
CA ASN A 289 -10.26 -15.64 -22.05
C ASN A 289 -9.54 -14.91 -20.91
N MET A 290 -10.30 -14.30 -19.99
CA MET A 290 -9.78 -13.54 -18.85
C MET A 290 -10.16 -14.19 -17.51
N HIS A 291 -10.49 -15.49 -17.52
CA HIS A 291 -10.89 -16.22 -16.32
C HIS A 291 -9.91 -15.97 -15.16
N ARG A 292 -10.43 -15.46 -14.05
CA ARG A 292 -9.70 -15.20 -12.80
C ARG A 292 -8.46 -14.33 -12.96
N MET A 293 -8.49 -13.36 -13.88
CA MET A 293 -7.33 -12.50 -14.17
C MET A 293 -6.83 -11.72 -12.94
N PHE A 294 -7.74 -11.25 -12.07
CA PHE A 294 -7.43 -10.41 -10.90
C PHE A 294 -7.81 -11.04 -9.54
N VAL A 295 -8.07 -12.35 -9.49
CA VAL A 295 -8.46 -12.99 -8.22
C VAL A 295 -7.36 -12.82 -7.19
N GLU A 296 -7.80 -12.43 -5.99
CA GLU A 296 -6.95 -12.21 -4.81
C GLU A 296 -5.94 -11.06 -4.95
N ASP A 297 -6.11 -10.14 -5.89
CA ASP A 297 -5.37 -8.87 -5.99
C ASP A 297 -5.91 -7.81 -5.02
N GLY A 298 -5.99 -8.15 -3.74
CA GLY A 298 -6.68 -7.34 -2.72
C GLY A 298 -6.02 -6.01 -2.38
N SER A 299 -4.82 -5.72 -2.90
CA SER A 299 -4.08 -4.48 -2.67
C SER A 299 -4.19 -3.47 -3.81
N LEU A 300 -4.84 -3.83 -4.92
CA LEU A 300 -4.95 -2.98 -6.10
C LEU A 300 -5.88 -1.80 -5.81
N ARG A 301 -5.28 -0.62 -5.60
CA ARG A 301 -5.95 0.62 -5.17
C ARG A 301 -6.18 1.59 -6.30
N THR A 302 -5.36 1.51 -7.35
CA THR A 302 -5.41 2.40 -8.51
C THR A 302 -5.50 1.56 -9.77
N PHE A 303 -6.51 1.84 -10.58
CA PHE A 303 -6.76 1.17 -11.85
C PHE A 303 -6.90 2.22 -12.95
N ILE A 304 -6.11 2.09 -14.00
CA ILE A 304 -6.17 3.02 -15.15
C ILE A 304 -6.72 2.23 -16.33
N LEU A 305 -7.92 2.61 -16.76
CA LEU A 305 -8.70 1.91 -17.78
C LEU A 305 -8.85 2.75 -19.03
N GLY A 306 -8.85 2.06 -20.16
CA GLY A 306 -8.96 2.66 -21.48
C GLY A 306 -10.27 2.31 -22.19
N PRO A 307 -10.49 2.88 -23.39
CA PRO A 307 -11.76 2.75 -24.09
C PRO A 307 -12.01 1.36 -24.68
N ASN A 308 -11.00 0.48 -24.74
CA ASN A 308 -11.10 -0.86 -25.33
C ASN A 308 -11.16 -2.00 -24.29
N PHE A 309 -11.10 -1.71 -22.99
CA PHE A 309 -11.24 -2.71 -21.93
C PHE A 309 -12.71 -3.16 -21.78
N ARG A 310 -12.94 -4.48 -21.69
CA ARG A 310 -14.26 -5.12 -21.59
C ARG A 310 -14.12 -6.42 -20.79
N VAL A 311 -15.14 -6.81 -20.02
CA VAL A 311 -15.14 -8.08 -19.26
C VAL A 311 -15.81 -9.24 -20.02
N ASN A 312 -16.61 -8.95 -21.06
CA ASN A 312 -17.12 -9.91 -22.07
C ASN A 312 -17.73 -11.22 -21.54
N GLY A 313 -18.53 -11.16 -20.47
CA GLY A 313 -19.21 -12.34 -19.90
C GLY A 313 -18.36 -13.15 -18.94
N TYR A 314 -17.13 -12.70 -18.66
CA TYR A 314 -16.40 -13.09 -17.46
C TYR A 314 -16.75 -12.14 -16.32
N THR A 315 -16.35 -12.51 -15.10
CA THR A 315 -16.17 -11.59 -13.99
C THR A 315 -14.69 -11.19 -13.96
N THR A 316 -14.37 -9.96 -13.58
CA THR A 316 -12.96 -9.59 -13.34
C THR A 316 -12.39 -10.34 -12.15
N ASP A 317 -13.26 -10.81 -11.26
CA ASP A 317 -12.97 -11.46 -9.99
C ASP A 317 -12.00 -10.66 -9.10
N LEU A 318 -11.89 -9.35 -9.34
CA LEU A 318 -11.13 -8.46 -8.47
C LEU A 318 -11.81 -8.45 -7.09
N PRO A 319 -11.07 -8.59 -5.97
CA PRO A 319 -11.67 -8.61 -4.65
C PRO A 319 -12.48 -7.34 -4.33
N ALA A 320 -13.52 -7.52 -3.52
CA ALA A 320 -14.23 -6.39 -2.93
C ALA A 320 -13.30 -5.60 -2.01
N ILE A 321 -13.47 -4.28 -1.97
CA ILE A 321 -12.74 -3.40 -1.06
C ILE A 321 -13.33 -3.62 0.34
N THR A 322 -12.54 -4.20 1.24
CA THR A 322 -12.97 -4.52 2.63
C THR A 322 -12.09 -3.83 3.68
N GLN A 323 -11.07 -3.10 3.23
CA GLN A 323 -10.09 -2.44 4.07
C GLN A 323 -10.74 -1.26 4.82
N SER A 324 -10.46 -1.17 6.12
CA SER A 324 -10.87 -0.03 6.94
C SER A 324 -10.34 1.29 6.35
N GLY A 325 -11.14 2.35 6.44
CA GLY A 325 -10.83 3.65 5.86
C GLY A 325 -11.32 3.85 4.41
N TYR A 326 -11.93 2.82 3.80
CA TYR A 326 -12.57 2.88 2.48
C TYR A 326 -14.07 2.58 2.56
N THR A 327 -14.86 3.06 1.60
CA THR A 327 -16.32 2.88 1.57
C THR A 327 -16.77 1.53 1.03
N GLY A 328 -15.86 0.80 0.38
CA GLY A 328 -16.21 -0.36 -0.44
C GLY A 328 -16.35 -0.05 -1.93
N ASN A 329 -16.37 1.23 -2.30
CA ASN A 329 -16.55 1.67 -3.68
C ASN A 329 -15.24 2.12 -4.34
N TRP A 330 -15.28 2.18 -5.66
CA TRP A 330 -14.34 2.89 -6.51
C TRP A 330 -14.87 4.29 -6.82
N LYS A 331 -13.96 5.24 -6.95
CA LYS A 331 -14.21 6.58 -7.50
C LYS A 331 -13.25 6.88 -8.63
N LYS A 332 -13.72 7.56 -9.66
CA LYS A 332 -12.85 8.17 -10.65
C LYS A 332 -12.14 9.38 -10.02
N ILE A 333 -10.94 9.70 -10.48
CA ILE A 333 -10.12 10.77 -9.90
C ILE A 333 -10.75 12.18 -10.02
N ASP A 334 -11.72 12.35 -10.93
CA ASP A 334 -12.53 13.56 -11.08
C ASP A 334 -13.66 13.69 -10.02
N GLY A 335 -13.78 12.70 -9.13
CA GLY A 335 -14.69 12.71 -7.99
C GLY A 335 -15.96 11.87 -8.16
N GLN A 336 -16.19 11.27 -9.34
CA GLN A 336 -17.38 10.45 -9.57
C GLN A 336 -17.23 9.05 -8.94
N THR A 337 -18.06 8.73 -7.95
CA THR A 337 -18.20 7.35 -7.44
C THR A 337 -18.79 6.45 -8.52
N VAL A 338 -18.18 5.28 -8.73
CA VAL A 338 -18.59 4.29 -9.75
C VAL A 338 -19.07 2.96 -9.16
N GLY A 339 -19.19 2.89 -7.82
CA GLY A 339 -19.77 1.75 -7.10
C GLY A 339 -18.74 0.73 -6.64
N THR A 340 -19.22 -0.39 -6.11
CA THR A 340 -18.38 -1.52 -5.65
C THR A 340 -17.56 -2.12 -6.79
N THR A 341 -16.53 -2.93 -6.47
CA THR A 341 -15.72 -3.62 -7.49
C THR A 341 -16.59 -4.35 -8.54
N SER A 342 -17.63 -5.06 -8.09
CA SER A 342 -18.53 -5.79 -8.97
C SER A 342 -19.43 -4.88 -9.82
N GLU A 343 -19.93 -3.79 -9.26
CA GLU A 343 -20.77 -2.82 -10.00
C GLU A 343 -19.96 -2.03 -11.02
N PHE A 344 -18.75 -1.63 -10.65
CA PHE A 344 -17.87 -0.86 -11.51
C PHE A 344 -17.30 -1.72 -12.65
N LEU A 345 -16.52 -2.75 -12.32
CA LEU A 345 -15.73 -3.44 -13.34
C LEU A 345 -16.59 -4.33 -14.25
N ASN A 346 -17.58 -5.04 -13.71
CA ASN A 346 -18.41 -5.92 -14.55
C ASN A 346 -19.29 -5.13 -15.54
N ASN A 347 -19.58 -3.86 -15.26
CA ASN A 347 -20.35 -2.98 -16.14
C ASN A 347 -19.48 -2.00 -16.94
N TYR A 348 -18.15 -2.04 -16.79
CA TYR A 348 -17.28 -1.16 -17.54
C TYR A 348 -17.32 -1.50 -19.04
N ASP A 349 -17.79 -0.53 -19.84
CA ASP A 349 -18.04 -0.66 -21.27
C ASP A 349 -17.09 0.17 -22.14
N GLY A 350 -16.06 0.78 -21.54
CA GLY A 350 -15.08 1.62 -22.21
C GLY A 350 -15.52 3.04 -22.56
N THR A 351 -16.74 3.47 -22.20
CA THR A 351 -17.21 4.84 -22.52
C THR A 351 -16.62 5.91 -21.61
N ASN A 352 -16.10 5.54 -20.44
CA ASN A 352 -15.52 6.46 -19.46
C ASN A 352 -14.08 6.06 -19.10
N PRO A 353 -13.10 6.16 -20.01
CA PRO A 353 -11.71 5.87 -19.66
C PRO A 353 -11.17 6.83 -18.60
N GLY A 354 -10.16 6.38 -17.84
CA GLY A 354 -9.49 7.22 -16.86
C GLY A 354 -8.89 6.45 -15.69
N THR A 355 -8.52 7.20 -14.66
CA THR A 355 -7.94 6.69 -13.41
C THR A 355 -9.02 6.54 -12.35
N TYR A 356 -9.09 5.34 -11.80
CA TYR A 356 -10.00 4.94 -10.74
C TYR A 356 -9.20 4.58 -9.49
N VAL A 357 -9.67 5.06 -8.35
CA VAL A 357 -9.05 4.81 -7.05
C VAL A 357 -10.10 4.31 -6.07
N TRP A 358 -9.68 3.62 -5.01
CA TRP A 358 -10.59 3.32 -3.90
C TRP A 358 -11.20 4.61 -3.34
N GLU A 359 -12.50 4.60 -3.13
CA GLU A 359 -13.21 5.66 -2.43
C GLU A 359 -12.96 5.52 -0.93
N THR A 360 -12.41 6.57 -0.33
CA THR A 360 -12.10 6.62 1.10
C THR A 360 -13.40 6.86 1.88
N SER A 361 -13.67 6.05 2.92
CA SER A 361 -14.83 6.26 3.84
C SER A 361 -14.58 7.36 4.85
N VAL A 362 -13.33 7.80 4.92
CA VAL A 362 -12.88 8.98 5.64
C VAL A 362 -12.48 9.99 4.58
N ASP A 363 -12.93 11.24 4.68
CA ASP A 363 -12.22 12.35 4.03
C ASP A 363 -10.80 12.32 4.61
N PRO A 364 -9.72 12.04 3.83
CA PRO A 364 -8.46 11.61 4.42
C PRO A 364 -7.97 12.61 5.47
N LEU A 365 -7.80 12.14 6.70
CA LEU A 365 -7.19 12.86 7.80
C LEU A 365 -6.20 11.90 8.44
N ASP A 366 -5.01 12.37 8.81
CA ASP A 366 -4.26 11.73 9.90
C ASP A 366 -4.61 12.44 11.22
N PRO A 367 -5.44 11.84 12.09
CA PRO A 367 -5.88 12.43 13.34
C PRO A 367 -4.86 12.28 14.48
N SER A 368 -3.66 11.76 14.20
CA SER A 368 -2.57 11.61 15.16
C SER A 368 -1.38 12.55 14.91
N ASP A 369 -1.39 13.27 13.79
CA ASP A 369 -0.33 14.19 13.39
C ASP A 369 -0.72 15.66 13.64
N GLY A 370 -0.09 16.29 14.64
CA GLY A 370 -0.25 17.72 14.95
C GLY A 370 0.16 18.69 13.84
N ASN A 371 0.75 18.20 12.74
CA ASN A 371 1.24 18.98 11.61
C ASN A 371 0.37 18.89 10.33
N GLN A 372 -0.67 18.05 10.25
CA GLN A 372 -1.58 17.99 9.08
C GLN A 372 -2.71 19.03 9.15
N ARG A 373 -2.31 20.30 9.24
CA ARG A 373 -3.19 21.48 9.30
C ARG A 373 -3.77 21.84 7.93
N SER A 374 -4.98 22.42 7.96
CA SER A 374 -5.19 23.80 7.49
C SER A 374 -6.58 24.33 7.86
N LEU A 375 -6.84 24.41 9.16
CA LEU A 375 -7.74 25.42 9.71
C LEU A 375 -6.89 26.32 10.59
N VAL A 376 -6.66 27.55 10.16
CA VAL A 376 -5.77 28.49 10.85
C VAL A 376 -6.48 29.82 11.00
N LEU A 377 -6.49 30.34 12.23
CA LEU A 377 -6.85 31.72 12.49
C LEU A 377 -5.66 32.58 12.05
N THR A 378 -5.72 33.15 10.85
CA THR A 378 -4.58 33.82 10.21
C THR A 378 -4.46 35.27 10.62
N ALA A 379 -5.58 35.93 10.95
CA ALA A 379 -5.59 37.29 11.47
C ALA A 379 -6.80 37.55 12.37
N VAL A 380 -6.57 38.32 13.43
CA VAL A 380 -7.59 38.91 14.30
C VAL A 380 -7.26 40.39 14.53
N PRO A 381 -8.24 41.24 14.89
CA PRO A 381 -7.97 42.63 15.27
C PRO A 381 -6.99 42.73 16.45
N THR A 382 -5.99 43.62 16.35
CA THR A 382 -4.85 43.69 17.28
C THR A 382 -5.11 44.50 18.54
N ALA A 383 -6.05 45.45 18.51
CA ALA A 383 -6.51 46.26 19.65
C ALA A 383 -7.73 47.10 19.24
N PHE A 384 -8.56 47.47 20.21
CA PHE A 384 -9.68 48.38 20.02
C PHE A 384 -9.49 49.63 20.88
N ASP A 385 -9.57 50.81 20.26
CA ASP A 385 -9.57 52.12 20.91
C ASP A 385 -11.01 52.58 21.11
N PHE A 386 -11.55 52.33 22.30
CA PHE A 386 -12.94 52.62 22.60
C PHE A 386 -13.18 54.10 22.94
N GLN A 387 -14.31 54.62 22.50
CA GLN A 387 -14.89 55.89 22.97
C GLN A 387 -15.98 55.63 24.00
N THR A 388 -16.02 56.45 25.05
CA THR A 388 -16.98 56.30 26.15
C THR A 388 -18.22 57.17 25.94
N GLU A 389 -19.41 56.61 26.10
CA GLU A 389 -20.67 57.34 26.26
C GLU A 389 -21.08 57.34 27.74
N LEU A 390 -21.29 58.51 28.33
CA LEU A 390 -21.64 58.65 29.75
C LEU A 390 -23.17 58.61 29.93
N LYS A 391 -23.69 57.60 30.63
CA LYS A 391 -25.04 57.60 31.22
C LYS A 391 -24.92 57.53 32.75
N PRO A 392 -25.93 57.91 33.53
CA PRO A 392 -25.83 57.85 34.99
C PRO A 392 -25.60 56.40 35.48
N LYS A 393 -24.43 56.13 36.06
CA LYS A 393 -24.00 54.83 36.63
C LYS A 393 -23.88 53.64 35.65
N SER A 394 -24.17 53.84 34.37
CA SER A 394 -24.00 52.86 33.29
C SER A 394 -23.21 53.50 32.16
N TYR A 395 -22.22 52.77 31.65
CA TYR A 395 -21.26 53.31 30.70
C TYR A 395 -21.12 52.36 29.52
N ARG A 396 -20.86 52.92 28.34
CA ARG A 396 -20.58 52.16 27.12
C ARG A 396 -19.25 52.58 26.55
N LEU A 397 -18.38 51.61 26.30
CA LEU A 397 -17.20 51.72 25.44
C LEU A 397 -17.60 51.27 24.04
N SER A 398 -17.37 52.07 23.00
CA SER A 398 -17.68 51.67 21.62
C SER A 398 -16.67 52.21 20.61
N GLN A 399 -16.44 51.46 19.53
CA GLN A 399 -15.57 51.87 18.44
C GLN A 399 -16.17 51.47 17.10
N ASN A 400 -16.16 52.42 16.15
CA ASN A 400 -16.37 52.12 14.73
C ASN A 400 -15.04 51.76 14.09
N LEU A 401 -15.03 50.67 13.34
CA LEU A 401 -13.82 50.07 12.79
C LEU A 401 -13.89 50.11 11.28
N THR A 402 -12.77 50.48 10.67
CA THR A 402 -12.62 50.49 9.21
C THR A 402 -11.56 49.46 8.83
N ASN A 403 -11.88 48.61 7.85
CA ASN A 403 -10.98 47.61 7.30
C ASN A 403 -10.43 46.57 8.32
N GLN A 404 -11.21 46.24 9.36
CA GLN A 404 -10.88 45.16 10.30
C GLN A 404 -11.68 43.89 9.97
N ALA A 405 -11.05 42.72 10.08
CA ALA A 405 -11.70 41.44 9.85
C ALA A 405 -11.06 40.32 10.67
N VAL A 406 -11.83 39.26 10.92
CA VAL A 406 -11.29 37.97 11.33
C VAL A 406 -11.06 37.14 10.07
N GLU A 407 -9.84 36.62 9.93
CA GLU A 407 -9.43 35.82 8.78
C GLU A 407 -9.14 34.39 9.19
N ILE A 408 -9.74 33.45 8.45
CA ILE A 408 -9.63 32.02 8.71
C ILE A 408 -9.25 31.36 7.39
N TYR A 409 -8.13 30.67 7.38
CA TYR A 409 -7.78 29.81 6.24
C TYR A 409 -8.44 28.44 6.43
N ASN A 410 -9.26 28.04 5.47
CA ASN A 410 -9.83 26.70 5.38
C ASN A 410 -9.41 26.06 4.06
N ASP A 411 -8.73 24.92 4.10
CA ASP A 411 -8.29 24.19 2.92
C ASP A 411 -9.35 23.20 2.37
N ARG A 412 -10.49 23.00 3.07
CA ARG A 412 -11.45 21.95 2.72
C ARG A 412 -12.90 22.42 2.63
N LEU A 413 -13.55 22.05 1.54
CA LEU A 413 -14.95 22.41 1.26
C LEU A 413 -15.91 21.92 2.33
N ALA A 414 -15.78 20.68 2.80
CA ALA A 414 -16.71 20.05 3.75
C ALA A 414 -16.47 20.45 5.21
N ARG A 415 -15.31 21.03 5.54
CA ARG A 415 -14.90 21.31 6.92
C ARG A 415 -15.77 22.42 7.54
N ASP A 416 -16.40 22.10 8.66
CA ASP A 416 -17.09 23.05 9.53
C ASP A 416 -16.09 23.76 10.45
N TRP A 417 -16.35 25.03 10.73
CA TRP A 417 -15.50 25.84 11.59
C TRP A 417 -16.30 26.95 12.27
N SER A 418 -15.85 27.38 13.44
CA SER A 418 -16.33 28.63 14.04
C SER A 418 -15.22 29.36 14.79
N VAL A 419 -15.32 30.68 14.84
CA VAL A 419 -14.51 31.54 15.70
C VAL A 419 -15.42 32.16 16.73
N LYS A 420 -15.01 32.04 17.99
CA LYS A 420 -15.70 32.65 19.13
C LYS A 420 -14.86 33.75 19.74
N ALA A 421 -15.50 34.78 20.28
CA ALA A 421 -14.84 35.88 20.98
C ALA A 421 -15.44 36.13 22.37
N SER A 422 -14.60 36.57 23.29
CA SER A 422 -15.00 36.97 24.64
C SER A 422 -14.06 38.03 25.22
N VAL A 423 -14.52 38.76 26.24
CA VAL A 423 -13.66 39.65 27.02
C VAL A 423 -12.98 38.84 28.12
N LEU A 424 -11.65 38.91 28.18
CA LEU A 424 -10.83 38.17 29.15
C LEU A 424 -11.32 38.45 30.58
N ASN A 425 -11.60 37.38 31.34
CA ASN A 425 -12.07 37.43 32.72
C ASN A 425 -13.36 38.24 32.95
N ASN A 426 -14.07 38.63 31.90
CA ASN A 426 -15.31 39.43 31.97
C ASN A 426 -15.17 40.79 32.66
N GLN A 427 -13.99 41.38 32.60
CA GLN A 427 -13.67 42.55 33.38
C GLN A 427 -12.97 43.61 32.53
N LEU A 428 -13.26 44.87 32.84
CA LEU A 428 -12.41 46.00 32.46
C LEU A 428 -11.45 46.28 33.61
N THR A 429 -10.17 46.44 33.31
CA THR A 429 -9.17 46.87 34.29
C THR A 429 -9.08 48.39 34.28
N LEU A 430 -9.21 48.99 35.45
CA LEU A 430 -8.94 50.39 35.69
C LEU A 430 -7.45 50.57 35.98
N GLU A 431 -6.74 51.30 35.13
CA GLU A 431 -5.31 51.57 35.31
C GLU A 431 -5.09 52.64 36.39
N ASN A 432 -5.10 52.18 37.65
CA ASN A 432 -4.75 52.98 38.82
C ASN A 432 -3.74 52.21 39.69
N ALA A 433 -3.30 52.79 40.80
CA ALA A 433 -2.30 52.16 41.69
C ALA A 433 -2.72 50.79 42.26
N LEU A 434 -4.01 50.42 42.17
CA LEU A 434 -4.58 49.19 42.71
C LEU A 434 -5.10 48.20 41.64
N ASN A 435 -5.05 48.56 40.33
CA ASN A 435 -5.55 47.76 39.20
C ASN A 435 -6.94 47.13 39.45
N GLU A 436 -7.90 47.97 39.82
CA GLU A 436 -9.26 47.53 40.13
C GLU A 436 -10.05 47.05 38.89
N TYR A 437 -11.09 46.26 39.11
CA TYR A 437 -11.90 45.67 38.04
C TYR A 437 -13.34 46.20 38.03
N LEU A 438 -13.88 46.42 36.83
CA LEU A 438 -15.28 46.74 36.56
C LEU A 438 -15.93 45.55 35.83
N PRO A 439 -17.04 44.99 36.35
CA PRO A 439 -17.75 43.92 35.68
C PRO A 439 -18.44 44.44 34.42
N ILE A 440 -18.34 43.67 33.35
CA ILE A 440 -19.02 43.94 32.09
C ILE A 440 -20.48 43.44 32.19
N SER A 441 -21.41 44.10 31.52
CA SER A 441 -22.82 43.67 31.43
C SER A 441 -23.21 43.19 30.03
N SER A 442 -22.53 43.66 28.97
CA SER A 442 -22.75 43.19 27.59
C SER A 442 -21.50 43.39 26.73
N PHE A 443 -21.28 42.49 25.77
CA PHE A 443 -20.25 42.59 24.73
C PHE A 443 -20.88 42.32 23.36
N LYS A 444 -20.62 43.22 22.40
CA LYS A 444 -21.18 43.15 21.05
C LYS A 444 -20.12 43.37 19.98
N ILE A 445 -20.20 42.60 18.90
CA ILE A 445 -19.46 42.80 17.65
C ILE A 445 -20.47 42.89 16.51
N ASN A 446 -20.32 43.89 15.63
CA ASN A 446 -21.26 44.18 14.54
C ASN A 446 -22.73 44.23 15.00
N GLN A 447 -22.97 44.82 16.18
CA GLN A 447 -24.29 44.91 16.84
C GLN A 447 -24.89 43.57 17.31
N VAL A 448 -24.27 42.44 16.98
CA VAL A 448 -24.65 41.12 17.49
C VAL A 448 -24.17 40.99 18.92
N GLU A 449 -25.10 40.70 19.81
CA GLU A 449 -24.80 40.43 21.21
C GLU A 449 -24.25 39.02 21.35
N LEU A 450 -23.00 38.92 21.82
CA LEU A 450 -22.28 37.66 21.97
C LEU A 450 -22.61 36.94 23.29
N THR A 451 -23.51 37.53 24.09
CA THR A 451 -24.10 37.12 25.38
C THR A 451 -23.26 37.33 26.65
N GLY A 452 -23.97 37.43 27.78
CA GLY A 452 -23.52 37.97 29.07
C GLY A 452 -22.21 37.37 29.58
N THR A 453 -21.35 38.26 30.08
CA THR A 453 -20.03 37.99 30.63
C THR A 453 -19.72 36.54 31.00
N GLY A 454 -18.93 35.88 30.15
CA GLY A 454 -18.25 34.61 30.45
C GLY A 454 -18.39 33.57 29.36
N ASN A 455 -19.40 33.72 28.51
CA ASN A 455 -19.62 32.81 27.39
C ASN A 455 -18.85 33.27 26.16
N GLN A 456 -18.38 32.30 25.39
CA GLN A 456 -17.73 32.53 24.11
C GLN A 456 -18.81 32.66 23.05
N GLY A 457 -19.05 33.87 22.54
CA GLY A 457 -20.05 34.07 21.49
C GLY A 457 -19.44 33.87 20.11
N ILE A 458 -20.19 33.21 19.22
CA ILE A 458 -19.77 32.96 17.83
C ILE A 458 -19.78 34.28 17.06
N ILE A 459 -18.66 34.58 16.38
CA ILE A 459 -18.50 35.79 15.57
C ILE A 459 -18.33 35.50 14.09
N ALA A 460 -17.91 34.28 13.75
CA ALA A 460 -17.76 33.81 12.38
C ALA A 460 -17.93 32.27 12.38
N GLN A 461 -18.55 31.72 11.35
CA GLN A 461 -18.66 30.27 11.17
C GLN A 461 -18.72 29.90 9.68
N SER A 462 -18.53 28.61 9.40
CA SER A 462 -18.76 28.05 8.07
C SER A 462 -20.17 28.33 7.58
N VAL A 463 -20.30 28.61 6.28
CA VAL A 463 -21.60 28.82 5.64
C VAL A 463 -22.32 27.48 5.43
N THR A 464 -23.66 27.51 5.44
CA THR A 464 -24.49 26.31 5.26
C THR A 464 -24.37 25.74 3.83
N ASP A 465 -24.44 26.60 2.81
CA ASP A 465 -24.33 26.21 1.39
C ASP A 465 -22.87 26.34 0.91
N LYS A 466 -22.04 25.36 1.29
CA LYS A 466 -20.59 25.38 1.05
C LYS A 466 -20.26 25.20 -0.45
N THR A 467 -19.46 26.11 -0.99
CA THR A 467 -18.86 26.09 -2.33
C THR A 467 -17.36 26.37 -2.23
N LEU A 468 -16.59 25.99 -3.26
CA LEU A 468 -15.15 26.27 -3.28
C LEU A 468 -14.85 27.76 -3.12
N SER A 469 -15.72 28.63 -3.61
CA SER A 469 -15.57 30.08 -3.50
C SER A 469 -15.91 30.68 -2.13
N ASN A 470 -16.67 29.98 -1.29
CA ASN A 470 -17.21 30.56 -0.05
C ASN A 470 -16.86 29.80 1.23
N ASN A 471 -16.18 28.66 1.13
CA ASN A 471 -15.74 27.90 2.30
C ASN A 471 -14.31 27.35 2.17
N VAL A 472 -13.59 27.67 1.09
CA VAL A 472 -12.19 27.26 0.86
C VAL A 472 -11.33 28.49 0.57
N GLY A 473 -10.11 28.51 1.08
CA GLY A 473 -9.20 29.65 1.04
C GLY A 473 -9.30 30.51 2.31
N VAL A 474 -8.87 31.78 2.19
CA VAL A 474 -8.96 32.75 3.29
C VAL A 474 -10.36 33.34 3.33
N MET A 475 -11.13 32.94 4.33
CA MET A 475 -12.45 33.48 4.62
C MET A 475 -12.31 34.70 5.51
N LYS A 476 -13.06 35.77 5.19
CA LYS A 476 -13.01 37.04 5.91
C LYS A 476 -14.38 37.36 6.49
N GLN A 477 -14.43 37.53 7.81
CA GLN A 477 -15.58 38.08 8.51
C GLN A 477 -15.27 39.54 8.87
N PRO A 478 -15.88 40.54 8.19
CA PRO A 478 -15.68 41.95 8.52
C PRO A 478 -16.13 42.26 9.94
N ILE A 479 -15.37 43.09 10.64
CA ILE A 479 -15.72 43.67 11.93
C ILE A 479 -15.77 45.19 11.76
N SER A 480 -16.97 45.76 11.76
CA SER A 480 -17.24 47.18 11.58
C SER A 480 -17.51 47.91 12.90
N GLN A 481 -17.88 47.20 13.96
CA GLN A 481 -18.17 47.81 15.26
C GLN A 481 -17.89 46.85 16.43
N ALA A 482 -17.35 47.36 17.53
CA ALA A 482 -17.25 46.64 18.80
C ALA A 482 -17.73 47.53 19.96
N SER A 483 -18.46 46.97 20.94
CA SER A 483 -18.91 47.70 22.12
C SER A 483 -18.98 46.86 23.39
N ILE A 484 -18.64 47.46 24.53
CA ILE A 484 -18.68 46.87 25.87
C ILE A 484 -19.52 47.78 26.77
N ASP A 485 -20.58 47.22 27.36
CA ASP A 485 -21.40 47.89 28.37
C ASP A 485 -20.95 47.45 29.76
N PHE A 486 -20.86 48.37 30.73
CA PHE A 486 -20.47 48.07 32.11
C PHE A 486 -21.10 49.04 33.12
N GLN A 487 -21.02 48.71 34.40
CA GLN A 487 -21.54 49.52 35.50
C GLN A 487 -20.43 49.89 36.50
N ASP A 488 -20.54 51.08 37.09
CA ASP A 488 -19.68 51.52 38.20
C ASP A 488 -20.55 51.97 39.37
N GLU A 489 -21.11 50.99 40.07
CA GLU A 489 -22.03 51.19 41.20
C GLU A 489 -21.41 52.01 42.33
N ASN A 490 -20.09 51.90 42.50
CA ASN A 490 -19.33 52.52 43.59
C ASN A 490 -18.75 53.90 43.22
N GLY A 491 -18.98 54.40 42.00
CA GLY A 491 -18.49 55.70 41.55
C GLY A 491 -16.96 55.83 41.57
N ARG A 492 -16.26 54.75 41.22
CA ARG A 492 -14.79 54.66 41.19
C ARG A 492 -14.17 55.42 40.03
N LEU A 493 -14.88 55.57 38.91
CA LEU A 493 -14.39 56.26 37.73
C LEU A 493 -14.21 57.76 37.99
N LYS A 494 -13.02 58.26 37.65
CA LYS A 494 -12.64 59.67 37.67
C LYS A 494 -12.23 60.13 36.27
N ALA A 495 -12.33 61.44 36.03
CA ALA A 495 -11.80 62.03 34.81
C ALA A 495 -10.31 61.65 34.63
N SER A 496 -9.92 61.37 33.38
CA SER A 496 -8.57 60.93 33.00
C SER A 496 -8.18 59.51 33.42
N ASN A 497 -9.13 58.68 33.87
CA ASN A 497 -8.90 57.24 34.04
C ASN A 497 -8.75 56.53 32.69
N THR A 498 -7.80 55.59 32.63
CA THR A 498 -7.62 54.68 31.48
C THR A 498 -8.23 53.33 31.83
N LEU A 499 -9.07 52.81 30.92
CA LEU A 499 -9.66 51.48 31.01
C LEU A 499 -9.01 50.56 29.98
N LYS A 500 -8.69 49.33 30.38
CA LYS A 500 -8.19 48.29 29.48
C LYS A 500 -9.09 47.08 29.47
N ALA A 501 -9.25 46.50 28.27
CA ALA A 501 -9.94 45.24 28.03
C ALA A 501 -9.10 44.41 27.07
N THR A 502 -9.05 43.10 27.28
CA THR A 502 -8.44 42.16 26.33
C THR A 502 -9.55 41.31 25.74
N ILE A 503 -9.63 41.24 24.41
CA ILE A 503 -10.56 40.35 23.71
C ILE A 503 -9.80 39.11 23.25
N ASN A 504 -10.30 37.94 23.63
CA ASN A 504 -9.77 36.66 23.21
C ASN A 504 -10.55 36.12 22.01
N TYR A 505 -9.85 35.53 21.05
CA TYR A 505 -10.42 34.83 19.91
C TYR A 505 -9.99 33.36 19.93
N GLN A 506 -10.93 32.44 19.71
CA GLN A 506 -10.66 31.01 19.70
C GLN A 506 -11.32 30.34 18.50
N LEU A 507 -10.60 29.42 17.85
CA LEU A 507 -11.00 28.70 16.65
C LEU A 507 -11.42 27.27 17.00
N TYR A 508 -12.56 26.83 16.47
CA TYR A 508 -13.14 25.49 16.66
C TYR A 508 -13.30 24.77 15.32
N ASN A 509 -13.10 23.44 15.34
CA ASN A 509 -13.10 22.56 14.17
C ASN A 509 -14.04 21.35 14.37
N THR A 510 -15.29 21.58 14.76
CA THR A 510 -16.28 20.50 14.97
C THR A 510 -17.67 20.88 14.44
N PRO A 511 -18.53 19.89 14.10
CA PRO A 511 -19.90 20.12 13.62
C PRO A 511 -20.85 20.74 14.66
N ASN A 512 -20.49 20.72 15.94
CA ASN A 512 -21.33 21.19 17.06
C ASN A 512 -20.79 22.51 17.64
N ALA A 513 -20.33 23.42 16.79
CA ALA A 513 -19.68 24.64 17.22
C ALA A 513 -20.66 25.75 17.68
N ASP A 514 -21.78 25.35 18.30
CA ASP A 514 -22.71 26.21 19.04
C ASP A 514 -22.05 26.78 20.31
#